data_AF-A0A1J5WHB7-F1
#
_entry.id   AF-A0A1J5WHB7-F1
#
_cell.length_a   1.000
_cell.length_b   1.000
_cell.length_c   1.000
_cell.angle_alpha   90.00
_cell.angle_beta   90.00
_cell.angle_gamma   90.00
#
_symmetry.space_group_name_H-M   'P 1'
#
loop_
_entity.id
_entity.type
_entity.pdbx_description
1 polymer ?
#
loop_
_entity_poly.entity_id
_entity_poly.type
_entity_poly.pdbx_seq_one_letter_code
_entity_poly.pdbx_strand_id
1 'polypeptide(L)'
;MFDLAHESFAKHGDSFFLEESGGVLVVSEALWESERDDVKKKRQFLYEQRQEVLEVAKQRVLEEPKRKNLARHEDSEANEEELSELVTQLQIPDSFSLTQNLPNEAILLTEKTTVTLSKIAISVKLFLVLLEKTRVTVGERFSITKHASNEDCIRENNMARKTPFCLERRGAVSNLALENIERMPPNSIGCVLEEVMLVNTGLINILPKLRIHEDSEIEWLELSADEEEHVAAILTKDQPIYIRRVKKMELWDYAVGILPKLRVHEGSEVEWLKLSASKKEHVAAILTKDQTFCVGRVKNMWLWSYAVGILPKLRVHEGSEVEWLKLSASKKEHVAAILTKDQTFCVGRVKNMWLWSYAAGVITKIKIHENCEVEKLSLYTNEEEHVAPIFTKDQPFCIGRVKGIRLREYAVRVVTKTGVNENNGVEELSLSASKEEHVAITLAKDQSIYVGRVKKLELRYYAVIILPAFRIHKDNTMEEFVLVGRGEHLYKILWRRDNSIELGRIRKSGFRVQKETRQKLRYTLVDGEGNEVLEENIFFRNKAAVMLVLFLVICFSSYLRL
;
A
#
# COMPACT_ATOMS: atom_id res chain seq x y z
N MET A 1 15.97 41.50 -2.24
CA MET A 1 16.84 41.21 -1.09
C MET A 1 17.51 39.87 -1.36
N PHE A 2 18.79 39.85 -1.73
CA PHE A 2 19.56 38.61 -1.90
C PHE A 2 19.96 38.11 -0.52
N ASP A 3 19.44 36.95 -0.11
CA ASP A 3 19.86 36.32 1.14
C ASP A 3 20.93 35.27 0.84
N LEU A 4 22.17 35.74 0.65
CA LEU A 4 23.38 34.93 0.45
C LEU A 4 23.69 33.99 1.65
N ALA A 5 22.83 33.96 2.68
CA ALA A 5 22.83 32.91 3.70
C ALA A 5 22.37 31.55 3.17
N HIS A 6 21.73 31.48 2.00
CA HIS A 6 21.30 30.23 1.40
C HIS A 6 22.50 29.45 0.86
N GLU A 7 22.67 28.21 1.32
CA GLU A 7 23.66 27.29 0.76
C GLU A 7 23.34 26.99 -0.71
N SER A 8 24.37 26.96 -1.56
CA SER A 8 24.23 26.56 -2.96
C SER A 8 23.53 25.21 -3.07
N PHE A 9 22.48 25.13 -3.89
CA PHE A 9 21.75 23.89 -4.02
C PHE A 9 22.42 22.92 -4.99
N ALA A 10 23.30 23.41 -5.87
CA ALA A 10 24.15 22.64 -6.77
C ALA A 10 25.48 23.37 -7.08
N LYS A 11 26.53 22.61 -7.39
CA LYS A 11 27.86 23.09 -7.80
C LYS A 11 28.26 22.48 -9.15
N HIS A 12 29.00 23.21 -9.97
CA HIS A 12 29.62 22.70 -11.19
C HIS A 12 30.94 23.43 -11.47
N GLY A 13 32.06 22.72 -11.42
CA GLY A 13 33.39 23.33 -11.44
C GLY A 13 33.49 24.40 -10.36
N ASP A 14 33.97 25.58 -10.73
CA ASP A 14 34.07 26.75 -9.85
C ASP A 14 32.80 27.61 -9.92
N SER A 15 31.62 27.02 -10.14
CA SER A 15 30.35 27.76 -10.20
C SER A 15 29.30 27.14 -9.28
N PHE A 16 28.48 28.01 -8.68
CA PHE A 16 27.42 27.65 -7.75
C PHE A 16 26.06 28.08 -8.28
N PHE A 17 25.05 27.25 -8.03
CA PHE A 17 23.66 27.53 -8.32
C PHE A 17 22.92 27.80 -7.00
N LEU A 18 22.25 28.94 -6.95
CA LEU A 18 21.52 29.44 -5.78
C LEU A 18 20.06 29.61 -6.17
N GLU A 19 19.18 29.16 -5.29
CA GLU A 19 17.75 29.30 -5.51
C GLU A 19 17.28 30.61 -4.89
N GLU A 20 16.79 31.50 -5.73
CA GLU A 20 16.28 32.80 -5.33
C GLU A 20 14.76 32.86 -5.50
N SER A 21 14.14 33.81 -4.79
CA SER A 21 12.69 34.03 -4.88
C SER A 21 12.22 34.24 -6.33
N GLY A 22 13.02 34.94 -7.14
CA GLY A 22 12.72 35.26 -8.55
C GLY A 22 13.39 34.39 -9.61
N GLY A 23 14.18 33.37 -9.25
CA GLY A 23 14.95 32.64 -10.25
C GLY A 23 16.05 31.73 -9.71
N VAL A 24 17.00 31.39 -10.59
CA VAL A 24 18.22 30.66 -10.27
C VAL A 24 19.40 31.58 -10.55
N LEU A 25 20.18 31.90 -9.52
CA LEU A 25 21.39 32.68 -9.63
C LEU A 25 22.58 31.74 -9.84
N VAL A 26 23.36 31.98 -10.90
CA VAL A 26 24.60 31.28 -11.23
C VAL A 26 25.76 32.23 -10.96
N VAL A 27 26.68 31.84 -10.08
CA VAL A 27 27.84 32.65 -9.67
C VAL A 27 29.11 31.83 -9.66
N SER A 28 30.24 32.44 -10.03
CA SER A 28 31.56 31.80 -9.89
C SER A 28 32.02 31.78 -8.43
N GLU A 29 32.91 30.85 -8.09
CA GLU A 29 33.48 30.70 -6.74
C GLU A 29 34.22 31.94 -6.30
N ALA A 30 34.96 32.57 -7.23
CA ALA A 30 35.65 33.83 -6.96
C ALA A 30 34.69 34.96 -6.56
N LEU A 31 33.58 35.11 -7.28
CA LEU A 31 32.54 36.08 -6.93
C LEU A 31 31.85 35.70 -5.62
N TRP A 32 31.48 34.44 -5.47
CA TRP A 32 30.82 33.91 -4.29
C TRP A 32 31.63 34.11 -3.01
N GLU A 33 32.95 33.84 -3.04
CA GLU A 33 33.84 34.03 -1.90
C GLU A 33 34.03 35.51 -1.54
N SER A 34 34.20 36.38 -2.55
CA SER A 34 34.31 37.82 -2.32
C SER A 34 33.05 38.41 -1.66
N GLU A 35 31.87 38.02 -2.14
CA GLU A 35 30.59 38.46 -1.58
C GLU A 35 30.37 37.88 -0.18
N ARG A 36 30.75 36.62 0.07
CA ARG A 36 30.66 36.02 1.41
C ARG A 36 31.53 36.74 2.42
N ASP A 37 32.73 37.12 2.03
CA ASP A 37 33.66 37.83 2.90
C ASP A 37 33.17 39.24 3.19
N ASP A 38 32.59 39.92 2.20
CA ASP A 38 31.99 41.24 2.40
C ASP A 38 30.73 41.17 3.27
N VAL A 39 29.87 40.17 3.07
CA VAL A 39 28.71 39.91 3.95
C VAL A 39 29.16 39.55 5.37
N LYS A 40 30.20 38.74 5.54
CA LYS A 40 30.77 38.41 6.87
C LYS A 40 31.35 39.65 7.53
N LYS A 41 32.13 40.46 6.82
CA LYS A 41 32.68 41.72 7.33
C LYS A 41 31.57 42.69 7.71
N LYS A 42 30.51 42.81 6.90
CA LYS A 42 29.36 43.68 7.20
C LYS A 42 28.56 43.17 8.40
N ARG A 43 28.37 41.86 8.55
CA ARG A 43 27.78 41.25 9.76
C ARG A 43 28.64 41.50 11.00
N GLN A 44 29.96 41.35 10.88
CA GLN A 44 30.90 41.62 11.95
C GLN A 44 30.88 43.11 12.35
N PHE A 45 30.88 44.01 11.37
CA PHE A 45 30.77 45.45 11.59
C PHE A 45 29.44 45.84 12.25
N LEU A 46 28.31 45.30 11.78
CA LEU A 46 26.99 45.53 12.40
C LEU A 46 26.93 44.95 13.82
N TYR A 47 27.61 43.83 14.06
CA TYR A 47 27.72 43.25 15.40
C TYR A 47 28.54 44.17 16.32
N GLU A 48 29.68 44.69 15.85
CA GLU A 48 30.52 45.65 16.58
C GLU A 48 29.80 46.96 16.86
N GLN A 49 29.11 47.55 15.87
CA GLN A 49 28.25 48.73 16.07
C GLN A 49 27.15 48.46 17.09
N ARG A 50 26.53 47.28 17.07
CA ARG A 50 25.53 46.90 18.07
C ARG A 50 26.14 46.77 19.46
N GLN A 51 27.36 46.24 19.58
CA GLN A 51 28.04 46.18 20.88
C GLN A 51 28.40 47.58 21.37
N GLU A 52 28.84 48.48 20.49
CA GLU A 52 29.17 49.87 20.84
C GLU A 52 27.92 50.65 21.27
N VAL A 53 26.82 50.55 20.53
CA VAL A 53 25.52 51.13 20.91
C VAL A 53 25.03 50.52 22.23
N LEU A 54 25.23 49.23 22.45
CA LEU A 54 24.86 48.56 23.69
C LEU A 54 25.71 49.03 24.89
N GLU A 55 27.01 49.28 24.71
CA GLU A 55 27.89 49.83 25.74
C GLU A 55 27.57 51.31 26.03
N VAL A 56 27.28 52.11 25.00
CA VAL A 56 26.79 53.50 25.17
C VAL A 56 25.44 53.51 25.88
N ALA A 57 24.54 52.56 25.57
CA ALA A 57 23.27 52.41 26.27
C ALA A 57 23.48 51.97 27.73
N LYS A 58 24.41 51.05 28.02
CA LYS A 58 24.79 50.66 29.39
C LYS A 58 25.36 51.84 30.18
N GLN A 59 26.21 52.68 29.57
CA GLN A 59 26.73 53.91 30.19
C GLN A 59 25.62 54.93 30.44
N ARG A 60 24.69 55.11 29.49
CA ARG A 60 23.50 55.98 29.66
C ARG A 60 22.50 55.46 30.69
N VAL A 61 22.46 54.15 30.94
CA VAL A 61 21.64 53.54 32.00
C VAL A 61 22.29 53.69 33.39
N LEU A 62 23.62 53.88 33.46
CA LEU A 62 24.33 54.15 34.72
C LEU A 62 24.25 55.62 35.18
N GLU A 63 24.00 56.57 34.27
CA GLU A 63 23.85 58.01 34.54
C GLU A 63 22.37 58.44 34.55
N GLU A 64 21.60 57.92 35.51
CA GLU A 64 20.34 58.44 36.09
C GLU A 64 19.11 58.86 35.22
N PRO A 65 17.90 58.97 35.83
CA PRO A 65 16.62 58.60 35.19
C PRO A 65 15.73 59.77 34.70
N LYS A 66 14.80 59.40 33.79
CA LYS A 66 13.57 60.10 33.31
C LYS A 66 13.72 61.07 32.12
N ARG A 67 13.35 60.60 30.92
CA ARG A 67 12.11 60.98 30.18
C ARG A 67 12.08 60.44 28.74
N LYS A 68 10.91 59.85 28.41
CA LYS A 68 10.16 59.74 27.13
C LYS A 68 10.88 59.72 25.76
N ASN A 69 10.52 58.63 25.05
CA ASN A 69 10.02 58.48 23.67
C ASN A 69 10.73 59.12 22.46
N LEU A 70 10.75 58.27 21.42
CA LEU A 70 10.58 58.55 19.98
C LEU A 70 11.86 58.70 19.14
N ALA A 71 12.22 57.61 18.46
CA ALA A 71 12.42 57.54 17.01
C ALA A 71 12.90 56.12 16.64
N ARG A 72 12.03 55.36 15.97
CA ARG A 72 12.43 54.21 15.14
C ARG A 72 12.10 54.64 13.72
N HIS A 73 13.11 54.69 12.87
CA HIS A 73 13.09 54.51 11.42
C HIS A 73 14.28 55.28 10.86
N GLU A 74 15.34 54.55 10.49
CA GLU A 74 16.37 54.93 9.51
C GLU A 74 17.42 53.80 9.50
N ASP A 75 17.01 52.60 9.05
CA ASP A 75 17.94 51.49 8.76
C ASP A 75 17.51 50.71 7.50
N SER A 76 16.40 51.12 6.86
CA SER A 76 15.79 50.37 5.75
C SER A 76 16.10 50.94 4.36
N GLU A 77 16.32 52.25 4.24
CA GLU A 77 16.48 52.90 2.92
C GLU A 77 17.89 52.73 2.34
N ALA A 78 18.94 52.69 3.19
CA ALA A 78 20.32 52.48 2.73
C ALA A 78 20.57 51.08 2.14
N ASN A 79 19.74 50.07 2.48
CA ASN A 79 19.84 48.75 1.89
C ASN A 79 19.10 48.62 0.55
N GLU A 80 18.10 49.45 0.25
CA GLU A 80 17.35 49.39 -1.02
C GLU A 80 18.11 50.05 -2.18
N GLU A 81 18.88 51.10 -1.90
CA GLU A 81 19.58 51.88 -2.93
C GLU A 81 20.85 51.17 -3.45
N GLU A 82 21.67 50.54 -2.59
CA GLU A 82 22.85 49.74 -3.00
C GLU A 82 22.48 48.39 -3.64
N LEU A 83 21.34 47.79 -3.30
CA LEU A 83 20.87 46.53 -3.92
C LEU A 83 20.30 46.76 -5.33
N SER A 84 19.80 47.95 -5.63
CA SER A 84 19.44 48.38 -6.98
C SER A 84 20.68 48.41 -7.90
N GLU A 85 21.84 48.82 -7.39
CA GLU A 85 23.11 48.77 -8.12
C GLU A 85 23.63 47.34 -8.38
N LEU A 86 23.38 46.38 -7.49
CA LEU A 86 23.72 44.97 -7.71
C LEU A 86 22.76 44.27 -8.70
N VAL A 87 21.45 44.55 -8.62
CA VAL A 87 20.46 44.04 -9.59
C VAL A 87 20.71 44.59 -10.99
N THR A 88 21.26 45.81 -11.11
CA THR A 88 21.63 46.42 -12.41
C THR A 88 22.92 45.84 -13.01
N GLN A 89 23.75 45.12 -12.23
CA GLN A 89 24.92 44.40 -12.74
C GLN A 89 24.62 42.94 -13.15
N LEU A 90 23.52 42.36 -12.67
CA LEU A 90 23.15 40.98 -13.00
C LEU A 90 22.63 40.88 -14.43
N GLN A 91 23.24 40.02 -15.23
CA GLN A 91 22.71 39.70 -16.55
C GLN A 91 21.46 38.82 -16.39
N ILE A 92 20.33 39.30 -16.92
CA ILE A 92 19.08 38.55 -17.04
C ILE A 92 18.85 38.24 -18.52
N PRO A 93 19.43 37.14 -19.03
CA PRO A 93 19.33 36.82 -20.45
C PRO A 93 17.91 36.33 -20.80
N ASP A 94 17.44 36.67 -22.01
CA ASP A 94 16.20 36.11 -22.57
C ASP A 94 16.37 34.61 -22.90
N SER A 95 17.57 34.19 -23.27
CA SER A 95 17.91 32.81 -23.60
C SER A 95 19.27 32.42 -23.04
N PHE A 96 19.37 31.23 -22.46
CA PHE A 96 20.59 30.71 -21.85
C PHE A 96 20.81 29.25 -22.26
N SER A 97 21.95 28.93 -22.86
CA SER A 97 22.31 27.54 -23.17
C SER A 97 23.14 26.99 -22.02
N LEU A 98 22.60 26.02 -21.28
CA LEU A 98 23.34 25.38 -20.21
C LEU A 98 24.40 24.46 -20.82
N THR A 99 25.67 24.66 -20.46
CA THR A 99 26.79 23.83 -20.91
C THR A 99 27.74 23.52 -19.75
N GLN A 100 28.74 22.69 -19.97
CA GLN A 100 29.77 22.41 -18.96
C GLN A 100 30.71 23.61 -18.70
N ASN A 101 30.75 24.57 -19.62
CA ASN A 101 31.53 25.80 -19.44
C ASN A 101 30.55 26.92 -19.09
N LEU A 102 30.47 27.22 -17.79
CA LEU A 102 29.63 28.30 -17.30
C LEU A 102 30.39 29.63 -17.39
N PRO A 103 29.67 30.75 -17.56
CA PRO A 103 30.29 32.08 -17.56
C PRO A 103 30.84 32.44 -16.19
N ASN A 104 31.85 33.32 -16.17
CA ASN A 104 32.45 33.79 -14.93
C ASN A 104 31.61 34.91 -14.28
N GLU A 105 30.79 35.60 -15.07
CA GLU A 105 29.88 36.63 -14.59
C GLU A 105 28.66 36.03 -13.86
N ALA A 106 28.11 36.79 -12.91
CA ALA A 106 26.88 36.43 -12.21
C ALA A 106 25.65 36.56 -13.14
N ILE A 107 24.88 35.49 -13.28
CA ILE A 107 23.69 35.43 -14.15
C ILE A 107 22.46 35.04 -13.35
N LEU A 108 21.38 35.79 -13.50
CA LEU A 108 20.09 35.47 -12.90
C LEU A 108 19.14 34.91 -13.96
N LEU A 109 18.82 33.63 -13.86
CA LEU A 109 17.85 32.93 -14.72
C LEU A 109 16.45 33.05 -14.10
N THR A 110 15.52 33.69 -14.80
CA THR A 110 14.16 33.95 -14.30
C THR A 110 13.11 33.17 -15.09
N GLU A 111 11.84 33.32 -14.73
CA GLU A 111 10.71 32.74 -15.49
C GLU A 111 10.62 33.23 -16.94
N LYS A 112 11.27 34.36 -17.27
CA LYS A 112 11.36 34.89 -18.64
C LYS A 112 12.51 34.28 -19.42
N THR A 113 13.54 33.80 -18.72
CA THR A 113 14.73 33.21 -19.33
C THR A 113 14.42 31.82 -19.86
N THR A 114 14.71 31.59 -21.15
CA THR A 114 14.60 30.27 -21.78
C THR A 114 15.93 29.52 -21.67
N VAL A 115 15.96 28.51 -20.82
CA VAL A 115 17.11 27.63 -20.60
C VAL A 115 17.06 26.45 -21.57
N THR A 116 18.06 26.34 -22.44
CA THR A 116 18.21 25.22 -23.38
C THR A 116 19.09 24.14 -22.78
N LEU A 117 18.55 22.91 -22.72
CA LEU A 117 19.23 21.72 -22.19
C LEU A 117 19.52 20.75 -23.34
N SER A 118 20.77 20.68 -23.80
CA SER A 118 21.15 19.89 -24.98
C SER A 118 22.56 19.33 -24.83
N LYS A 119 22.76 18.06 -25.24
CA LYS A 119 24.05 17.35 -25.23
C LYS A 119 24.75 17.26 -23.87
N ILE A 120 24.00 17.47 -22.78
CA ILE A 120 24.49 17.40 -21.40
C ILE A 120 23.63 16.44 -20.56
N ALA A 121 24.21 15.99 -19.46
CA ALA A 121 23.52 15.37 -18.35
C ALA A 121 23.49 16.34 -17.17
N ILE A 122 22.36 16.53 -16.49
CA ILE A 122 22.31 17.36 -15.27
C ILE A 122 21.72 16.62 -14.08
N SER A 123 22.09 17.04 -12.87
CA SER A 123 21.49 16.48 -11.66
C SER A 123 19.98 16.71 -11.59
N VAL A 124 19.23 15.74 -11.06
CA VAL A 124 17.78 15.83 -10.88
C VAL A 124 17.37 17.07 -10.09
N LYS A 125 18.15 17.48 -9.09
CA LYS A 125 17.88 18.69 -8.29
C LYS A 125 17.97 19.95 -9.14
N LEU A 126 19.03 20.09 -9.95
CA LEU A 126 19.17 21.23 -10.86
C LEU A 126 18.05 21.25 -11.91
N PHE A 127 17.71 20.09 -12.47
CA PHE A 127 16.60 20.00 -13.42
C PHE A 127 15.28 20.47 -12.83
N LEU A 128 14.91 20.01 -11.63
CA LEU A 128 13.64 20.37 -10.99
C LEU A 128 13.56 21.87 -10.65
N VAL A 129 14.65 22.46 -10.14
CA VAL A 129 14.68 23.91 -9.85
C VAL A 129 14.55 24.71 -11.14
N LEU A 130 15.28 24.36 -12.20
CA LEU A 130 15.14 25.02 -13.51
C LEU A 130 13.73 24.87 -14.07
N LEU A 131 13.12 23.68 -13.92
CA LEU A 131 11.76 23.41 -14.36
C LEU A 131 10.73 24.31 -13.67
N GLU A 132 10.94 24.61 -12.37
CA GLU A 132 10.02 25.44 -11.58
C GLU A 132 10.25 26.94 -11.73
N LYS A 133 11.47 27.38 -12.03
CA LYS A 133 11.91 28.77 -11.97
C LYS A 133 12.18 29.42 -13.32
N THR A 134 12.33 28.64 -14.40
CA THR A 134 12.73 29.14 -15.72
C THR A 134 11.87 28.52 -16.82
N ARG A 135 11.91 29.06 -18.05
CA ARG A 135 11.36 28.36 -19.22
C ARG A 135 12.37 27.33 -19.70
N VAL A 136 11.99 26.07 -19.84
CA VAL A 136 12.92 25.00 -20.21
C VAL A 136 12.65 24.48 -21.61
N THR A 137 13.68 24.42 -22.45
CA THR A 137 13.66 23.77 -23.77
C THR A 137 14.61 22.58 -23.76
N VAL A 138 14.10 21.38 -24.04
CA VAL A 138 14.90 20.16 -24.12
C VAL A 138 15.34 19.93 -25.57
N GLY A 139 16.64 19.99 -25.80
CA GLY A 139 17.29 19.70 -27.08
C GLY A 139 17.72 18.23 -27.21
N GLU A 140 18.57 17.96 -28.19
CA GLU A 140 19.06 16.60 -28.45
C GLU A 140 19.94 16.08 -27.32
N ARG A 141 19.86 14.76 -27.05
CA ARG A 141 20.79 14.05 -26.16
C ARG A 141 20.91 14.70 -24.76
N PHE A 142 19.78 15.13 -24.21
CA PHE A 142 19.68 15.56 -22.81
C PHE A 142 19.41 14.36 -21.88
N SER A 143 19.96 14.40 -20.68
CA SER A 143 19.68 13.39 -19.65
C SER A 143 19.71 13.95 -18.22
N ILE A 144 19.10 13.21 -17.31
CA ILE A 144 19.06 13.52 -15.87
C ILE A 144 19.83 12.44 -15.10
N THR A 145 20.58 12.84 -14.08
CA THR A 145 21.36 11.96 -13.21
C THR A 145 21.12 12.22 -11.74
N LYS A 146 21.68 11.35 -10.89
CA LYS A 146 21.72 11.54 -9.44
C LYS A 146 22.34 12.89 -9.08
N HIS A 147 21.78 13.53 -8.06
CA HIS A 147 22.36 14.70 -7.42
C HIS A 147 23.30 14.29 -6.30
N ALA A 148 24.48 14.90 -6.25
CA ALA A 148 25.41 14.83 -5.15
C ALA A 148 25.87 16.25 -4.85
N SER A 149 25.76 16.69 -3.59
CA SER A 149 25.94 18.09 -3.20
C SER A 149 27.34 18.63 -3.49
N ASN A 150 28.33 17.75 -3.51
CA ASN A 150 29.76 18.09 -3.64
C ASN A 150 30.35 17.64 -4.97
N GLU A 151 29.52 17.25 -5.94
CA GLU A 151 29.96 16.84 -7.28
C GLU A 151 29.39 17.78 -8.33
N ASP A 152 30.04 17.79 -9.50
CA ASP A 152 29.57 18.50 -10.67
C ASP A 152 28.15 18.07 -11.05
N CYS A 153 27.26 19.05 -11.06
CA CYS A 153 25.86 18.89 -11.37
C CYS A 153 25.59 18.91 -12.89
N ILE A 154 26.58 19.22 -13.72
CA ILE A 154 26.53 19.15 -15.19
C ILE A 154 27.63 18.21 -15.69
N ARG A 155 27.27 17.24 -16.54
CA ARG A 155 28.16 16.20 -17.03
C ARG A 155 27.99 16.01 -18.53
N GLU A 156 28.95 15.33 -19.15
CA GLU A 156 28.75 14.83 -20.51
C GLU A 156 27.60 13.82 -20.55
N ASN A 157 26.76 13.89 -21.58
CA ASN A 157 25.55 13.07 -21.69
C ASN A 157 25.79 11.54 -21.61
N ASN A 158 26.98 11.04 -21.96
CA ASN A 158 27.27 9.61 -21.89
C ASN A 158 27.34 9.06 -20.46
N MET A 159 27.54 9.94 -19.46
CA MET A 159 27.71 9.55 -18.06
C MET A 159 26.39 9.18 -17.36
N ALA A 160 25.25 9.63 -17.88
CA ALA A 160 23.94 9.34 -17.28
C ALA A 160 23.56 7.86 -17.29
N ARG A 161 24.17 7.07 -18.18
CA ARG A 161 23.88 5.63 -18.34
C ARG A 161 24.31 4.76 -17.16
N LYS A 162 25.00 5.31 -16.15
CA LYS A 162 25.63 4.50 -15.08
C LYS A 162 25.16 4.82 -13.66
N THR A 163 24.39 5.87 -13.44
CA THR A 163 23.99 6.31 -12.10
C THR A 163 22.48 6.41 -11.99
N PRO A 164 21.82 5.36 -11.45
CA PRO A 164 20.40 5.42 -11.15
C PRO A 164 20.13 6.48 -10.08
N PHE A 165 18.92 7.05 -10.10
CA PHE A 165 18.50 8.06 -9.11
C PHE A 165 17.03 7.94 -8.74
N CYS A 166 16.66 8.53 -7.61
CA CYS A 166 15.28 8.65 -7.16
C CYS A 166 14.65 9.94 -7.72
N LEU A 167 13.51 9.81 -8.40
CA LEU A 167 12.66 10.92 -8.82
C LEU A 167 11.50 11.07 -7.83
N GLU A 168 11.61 12.01 -6.90
CA GLU A 168 10.61 12.25 -5.87
C GLU A 168 10.02 13.66 -5.96
N ARG A 169 8.69 13.76 -5.80
CA ARG A 169 7.98 15.01 -5.53
C ARG A 169 6.66 14.75 -4.83
N ARG A 170 6.33 15.61 -3.87
CA ARG A 170 5.03 15.61 -3.17
C ARG A 170 4.35 16.96 -3.31
N GLY A 171 3.06 16.95 -3.58
CA GLY A 171 2.24 18.16 -3.66
C GLY A 171 2.45 18.99 -4.93
N ALA A 172 1.98 20.23 -4.87
CA ALA A 172 1.92 21.12 -6.03
C ALA A 172 3.31 21.41 -6.65
N VAL A 173 3.27 21.62 -7.97
CA VAL A 173 4.37 22.17 -8.78
C VAL A 173 3.91 23.50 -9.37
N SER A 174 4.85 24.38 -9.70
CA SER A 174 4.49 25.67 -10.31
C SER A 174 3.79 25.49 -11.65
N ASN A 175 2.90 26.42 -12.02
CA ASN A 175 2.27 26.43 -13.35
C ASN A 175 3.32 26.45 -14.46
N LEU A 176 4.43 27.15 -14.24
CA LEU A 176 5.58 27.19 -15.15
C LEU A 176 6.18 25.79 -15.37
N ALA A 177 6.30 24.97 -14.31
CA ALA A 177 6.77 23.60 -14.45
C ALA A 177 5.82 22.75 -15.31
N LEU A 178 4.51 22.90 -15.13
CA LEU A 178 3.51 22.20 -15.94
C LEU A 178 3.58 22.61 -17.42
N GLU A 179 3.66 23.92 -17.70
CA GLU A 179 3.85 24.44 -19.06
C GLU A 179 5.14 23.91 -19.70
N ASN A 180 6.23 23.88 -18.95
CA ASN A 180 7.50 23.33 -19.41
C ASN A 180 7.36 21.84 -19.76
N ILE A 181 6.77 21.03 -18.87
CA ILE A 181 6.53 19.61 -19.11
C ILE A 181 5.67 19.41 -20.35
N GLU A 182 4.62 20.20 -20.53
CA GLU A 182 3.72 20.12 -21.67
C GLU A 182 4.48 20.29 -22.99
N ARG A 183 5.32 21.33 -23.09
CA ARG A 183 6.13 21.67 -24.27
C ARG A 183 7.21 20.64 -24.63
N MET A 184 7.69 19.85 -23.66
CA MET A 184 8.76 18.87 -23.90
C MET A 184 8.34 17.76 -24.88
N PRO A 185 9.21 17.34 -25.82
CA PRO A 185 8.93 16.19 -26.65
C PRO A 185 8.88 14.88 -25.83
N PRO A 186 8.08 13.87 -26.21
CA PRO A 186 8.11 12.56 -25.56
C PRO A 186 9.48 11.89 -25.75
N ASN A 187 9.90 11.06 -24.79
CA ASN A 187 11.19 10.36 -24.81
C ASN A 187 12.43 11.27 -25.06
N SER A 188 12.36 12.54 -24.68
CA SER A 188 13.43 13.53 -24.90
C SER A 188 14.49 13.53 -23.80
N ILE A 189 14.14 13.03 -22.60
CA ILE A 189 15.00 13.07 -21.42
C ILE A 189 15.56 11.67 -21.12
N GLY A 190 16.84 11.43 -21.36
CA GLY A 190 17.47 10.17 -20.96
C GLY A 190 17.60 10.04 -19.45
N CYS A 191 17.31 8.87 -18.88
CA CYS A 191 17.53 8.61 -17.45
C CYS A 191 17.72 7.12 -17.14
N VAL A 192 18.28 6.85 -15.97
CA VAL A 192 18.25 5.55 -15.28
C VAL A 192 17.60 5.82 -13.93
N LEU A 193 16.50 5.12 -13.64
CA LEU A 193 15.69 5.37 -12.43
C LEU A 193 15.89 4.22 -11.44
N GLU A 194 16.16 4.59 -10.19
CA GLU A 194 16.16 3.69 -9.04
C GLU A 194 14.75 3.61 -8.46
N GLU A 195 14.17 4.78 -8.18
CA GLU A 195 12.85 4.94 -7.55
C GLU A 195 12.11 6.11 -8.20
N VAL A 196 10.79 6.03 -8.20
CA VAL A 196 9.89 7.09 -8.66
C VAL A 196 8.77 7.23 -7.64
N MET A 197 8.71 8.37 -6.95
CA MET A 197 7.75 8.66 -5.89
C MET A 197 7.08 10.00 -6.16
N LEU A 198 5.97 9.98 -6.90
CA LEU A 198 5.24 11.18 -7.31
C LEU A 198 3.84 11.17 -6.70
N VAL A 199 3.64 11.96 -5.65
CA VAL A 199 2.43 11.91 -4.82
C VAL A 199 1.67 13.23 -4.89
N ASN A 200 0.44 13.17 -5.40
CA ASN A 200 -0.50 14.27 -5.57
C ASN A 200 0.17 15.49 -6.20
N THR A 201 0.78 15.26 -7.37
CA THR A 201 1.60 16.25 -8.06
C THR A 201 1.42 16.15 -9.57
N GLY A 202 1.30 17.30 -10.24
CA GLY A 202 1.28 17.36 -11.71
C GLY A 202 2.61 16.96 -12.36
N LEU A 203 3.69 16.81 -11.57
CA LEU A 203 4.98 16.29 -12.05
C LEU A 203 4.85 14.87 -12.62
N ILE A 204 3.81 14.10 -12.29
CA ILE A 204 3.53 12.78 -12.90
C ILE A 204 3.54 12.87 -14.43
N ASN A 205 3.12 13.99 -15.02
CA ASN A 205 3.12 14.22 -16.45
C ASN A 205 4.53 14.28 -17.10
N ILE A 206 5.61 14.23 -16.31
CA ILE A 206 6.98 14.06 -16.82
C ILE A 206 7.23 12.64 -17.36
N LEU A 207 6.50 11.61 -16.89
CA LEU A 207 6.77 10.21 -17.22
C LEU A 207 6.84 9.92 -18.74
N PRO A 208 5.93 10.44 -19.60
CA PRO A 208 6.04 10.26 -21.05
C PRO A 208 7.23 10.97 -21.70
N LYS A 209 7.87 11.90 -21.00
CA LYS A 209 9.03 12.67 -21.48
C LYS A 209 10.34 11.93 -21.19
N LEU A 210 10.31 10.98 -20.24
CA LEU A 210 11.46 10.18 -19.85
C LEU A 210 11.72 9.04 -20.85
N ARG A 211 12.97 8.93 -21.28
CA ARG A 211 13.54 7.81 -22.02
C ARG A 211 14.37 6.97 -21.05
N ILE A 212 13.67 6.06 -20.37
CA ILE A 212 14.26 5.14 -19.39
C ILE A 212 15.13 4.10 -20.11
N HIS A 213 16.38 3.99 -19.67
CA HIS A 213 17.37 3.05 -20.23
C HIS A 213 16.88 1.60 -20.21
N GLU A 214 17.27 0.80 -21.19
CA GLU A 214 16.74 -0.56 -21.38
C GLU A 214 17.05 -1.50 -20.21
N ASP A 215 18.23 -1.33 -19.62
CA ASP A 215 18.70 -2.09 -18.46
C ASP A 215 18.20 -1.53 -17.11
N SER A 216 17.32 -0.53 -17.12
CA SER A 216 16.80 0.06 -15.87
C SER A 216 15.85 -0.91 -15.17
N GLU A 217 16.10 -1.12 -13.88
CA GLU A 217 15.22 -1.85 -12.96
C GLU A 217 14.82 -0.91 -11.82
N ILE A 218 13.57 -0.49 -11.84
CA ILE A 218 13.00 0.41 -10.83
C ILE A 218 12.68 -0.41 -9.58
N GLU A 219 13.31 -0.07 -8.46
CA GLU A 219 13.05 -0.72 -7.19
C GLU A 219 11.65 -0.40 -6.67
N TRP A 220 11.21 0.85 -6.82
CA TRP A 220 9.91 1.31 -6.35
C TRP A 220 9.30 2.38 -7.27
N LEU A 221 8.10 2.11 -7.79
CA LEU A 221 7.22 3.05 -8.47
C LEU A 221 5.99 3.34 -7.59
N GLU A 222 5.94 4.50 -6.96
CA GLU A 222 4.79 5.03 -6.22
C GLU A 222 4.20 6.24 -6.94
N LEU A 223 2.96 6.14 -7.40
CA LEU A 223 2.21 7.25 -7.99
C LEU A 223 0.87 7.43 -7.28
N SER A 224 0.55 8.65 -6.89
CA SER A 224 -0.75 9.01 -6.31
C SER A 224 -1.30 10.26 -6.98
N ALA A 225 -2.58 10.24 -7.33
CA ALA A 225 -3.28 11.40 -7.86
C ALA A 225 -4.72 11.40 -7.38
N ASP A 226 -5.05 12.30 -6.46
CA ASP A 226 -6.40 12.59 -5.98
C ASP A 226 -7.24 13.41 -6.98
N GLU A 227 -6.57 14.18 -7.84
CA GLU A 227 -7.19 14.99 -8.88
C GLU A 227 -6.82 14.50 -10.29
N GLU A 228 -7.77 14.56 -11.23
CA GLU A 228 -7.58 14.10 -12.61
C GLU A 228 -6.50 14.90 -13.33
N GLU A 229 -6.40 16.20 -13.06
CA GLU A 229 -5.42 17.11 -13.68
C GLU A 229 -3.96 16.65 -13.52
N HIS A 230 -3.65 15.96 -12.42
CA HIS A 230 -2.33 15.41 -12.16
C HIS A 230 -1.91 14.33 -13.19
N VAL A 231 -2.88 13.69 -13.86
CA VAL A 231 -2.63 12.60 -14.83
C VAL A 231 -3.30 12.78 -16.18
N ALA A 232 -4.08 13.85 -16.38
CA ALA A 232 -4.90 14.06 -17.57
C ALA A 232 -4.09 13.98 -18.88
N ALA A 233 -2.88 14.54 -18.89
CA ALA A 233 -2.01 14.51 -20.08
C ALA A 233 -1.47 13.10 -20.40
N ILE A 234 -1.48 12.16 -19.45
CA ILE A 234 -1.13 10.75 -19.69
C ILE A 234 -2.36 9.98 -20.17
N LEU A 235 -3.53 10.22 -19.57
CA LEU A 235 -4.76 9.51 -19.92
C LEU A 235 -5.15 9.74 -21.39
N THR A 236 -4.95 10.95 -21.90
CA THR A 236 -5.27 11.37 -23.28
C THR A 236 -4.28 10.88 -24.34
N LYS A 237 -3.07 10.45 -23.96
CA LYS A 237 -2.03 10.02 -24.92
C LYS A 237 -2.13 8.54 -25.25
N ASP A 238 -2.06 8.18 -26.52
CA ASP A 238 -2.06 6.77 -26.95
C ASP A 238 -0.71 6.08 -26.83
N GLN A 239 0.38 6.85 -26.76
CA GLN A 239 1.72 6.30 -26.67
C GLN A 239 1.97 5.64 -25.31
N PRO A 240 2.51 4.41 -25.28
CA PRO A 240 2.89 3.76 -24.04
C PRO A 240 4.11 4.43 -23.39
N ILE A 241 4.14 4.39 -22.06
CA ILE A 241 5.26 4.80 -21.22
C ILE A 241 6.03 3.53 -20.84
N TYR A 242 7.28 3.40 -21.28
CA TYR A 242 8.10 2.22 -21.00
C TYR A 242 8.80 2.37 -19.65
N ILE A 243 8.24 1.74 -18.62
CA ILE A 243 8.83 1.69 -17.26
C ILE A 243 9.79 0.50 -17.05
N ARG A 244 10.07 -0.27 -18.12
CA ARG A 244 11.03 -1.38 -18.16
C ARG A 244 10.74 -2.44 -17.11
N ARG A 245 11.64 -2.69 -16.15
CA ARG A 245 11.45 -3.62 -15.04
C ARG A 245 11.12 -2.86 -13.77
N VAL A 246 10.23 -3.43 -12.95
CA VAL A 246 9.83 -2.84 -11.68
C VAL A 246 9.70 -3.93 -10.62
N LYS A 247 10.30 -3.71 -9.44
CA LYS A 247 10.16 -4.63 -8.30
C LYS A 247 8.88 -4.35 -7.51
N LYS A 248 8.60 -3.08 -7.19
CA LYS A 248 7.41 -2.67 -6.42
C LYS A 248 6.63 -1.57 -7.14
N MET A 249 5.32 -1.76 -7.31
CA MET A 249 4.43 -0.81 -7.94
C MET A 249 3.23 -0.50 -7.04
N GLU A 250 3.07 0.77 -6.68
CA GLU A 250 1.98 1.29 -5.86
C GLU A 250 1.28 2.44 -6.59
N LEU A 251 0.00 2.26 -6.95
CA LEU A 251 -0.80 3.28 -7.62
C LEU A 251 -2.06 3.60 -6.81
N TRP A 252 -2.28 4.89 -6.58
CA TRP A 252 -3.39 5.41 -5.78
C TRP A 252 -4.27 6.36 -6.60
N ASP A 253 -5.57 6.17 -6.48
CA ASP A 253 -6.62 7.00 -7.06
C ASP A 253 -6.48 7.17 -8.59
N TYR A 254 -6.51 8.39 -9.15
CA TYR A 254 -6.41 8.61 -10.60
C TYR A 254 -5.11 8.03 -11.21
N ALA A 255 -4.05 7.82 -10.41
CA ALA A 255 -2.85 7.14 -10.87
C ALA A 255 -3.10 5.66 -11.22
N VAL A 256 -4.14 5.02 -10.65
CA VAL A 256 -4.56 3.69 -11.11
C VAL A 256 -4.97 3.76 -12.58
N GLY A 257 -5.71 4.79 -12.99
CA GLY A 257 -6.24 4.97 -14.35
C GLY A 257 -5.17 5.00 -15.45
N ILE A 258 -3.93 5.39 -15.14
CA ILE A 258 -2.82 5.40 -16.10
C ILE A 258 -2.11 4.05 -16.23
N LEU A 259 -2.43 3.05 -15.40
CA LEU A 259 -1.78 1.74 -15.42
C LEU A 259 -1.73 1.09 -16.82
N PRO A 260 -2.78 1.13 -17.68
CA PRO A 260 -2.69 0.59 -19.04
C PRO A 260 -1.69 1.32 -19.96
N LYS A 261 -1.27 2.53 -19.60
CA LYS A 261 -0.26 3.31 -20.31
C LYS A 261 1.14 2.95 -19.86
N LEU A 262 1.31 2.37 -18.67
CA LEU A 262 2.60 1.92 -18.14
C LEU A 262 2.95 0.53 -18.69
N ARG A 263 3.89 0.46 -19.63
CA ARG A 263 4.40 -0.80 -20.17
C ARG A 263 5.52 -1.34 -19.29
N VAL A 264 5.19 -2.37 -18.52
CA VAL A 264 6.15 -3.24 -17.84
C VAL A 264 6.61 -4.33 -18.81
N HIS A 265 7.90 -4.64 -18.80
CA HIS A 265 8.48 -5.74 -19.56
C HIS A 265 7.86 -7.08 -19.12
N GLU A 266 7.53 -7.98 -20.06
CA GLU A 266 6.81 -9.23 -19.71
C GLU A 266 7.59 -10.16 -18.77
N GLY A 267 8.93 -10.13 -18.85
CA GLY A 267 9.83 -10.82 -17.92
C GLY A 267 10.11 -10.08 -16.60
N SER A 268 9.37 -9.01 -16.28
CA SER A 268 9.55 -8.31 -14.99
C SER A 268 8.95 -9.15 -13.85
N GLU A 269 9.78 -9.45 -12.85
CA GLU A 269 9.37 -10.09 -11.60
C GLU A 269 8.94 -9.00 -10.61
N VAL A 270 7.62 -8.81 -10.47
CA VAL A 270 7.04 -7.78 -9.60
C VAL A 270 6.79 -8.39 -8.22
N GLU A 271 7.56 -7.97 -7.23
CA GLU A 271 7.41 -8.43 -5.85
C GLU A 271 6.08 -7.96 -5.25
N TRP A 272 5.70 -6.69 -5.49
CA TRP A 272 4.50 -6.06 -4.93
C TRP A 272 3.75 -5.24 -5.97
N LEU A 273 2.46 -5.52 -6.17
CA LEU A 273 1.51 -4.69 -6.89
C LEU A 273 0.41 -4.25 -5.93
N LYS A 274 0.34 -2.95 -5.64
CA LYS A 274 -0.67 -2.35 -4.75
C LYS A 274 -1.48 -1.31 -5.53
N LEU A 275 -2.79 -1.50 -5.64
CA LEU A 275 -3.68 -0.57 -6.34
C LEU A 275 -4.86 -0.20 -5.45
N SER A 276 -5.11 1.09 -5.27
CA SER A 276 -6.24 1.59 -4.50
C SER A 276 -6.95 2.68 -5.28
N ALA A 277 -8.28 2.58 -5.40
CA ALA A 277 -9.08 3.61 -6.06
C ALA A 277 -10.34 3.90 -5.25
N SER A 278 -10.39 5.07 -4.61
CA SER A 278 -11.49 5.44 -3.72
C SER A 278 -12.79 5.80 -4.45
N LYS A 279 -12.71 6.25 -5.72
CA LYS A 279 -13.86 6.64 -6.55
C LYS A 279 -13.91 5.87 -7.88
N LYS A 280 -15.09 5.82 -8.49
CA LYS A 280 -15.33 5.15 -9.78
C LYS A 280 -14.54 5.78 -10.93
N GLU A 281 -14.44 7.10 -10.94
CA GLU A 281 -13.71 7.91 -11.93
C GLU A 281 -12.23 7.50 -12.05
N HIS A 282 -11.59 7.14 -10.93
CA HIS A 282 -10.18 6.73 -10.86
C HIS A 282 -9.86 5.50 -11.74
N VAL A 283 -10.85 4.64 -12.00
CA VAL A 283 -10.69 3.41 -12.80
C VAL A 283 -11.49 3.43 -14.11
N ALA A 284 -12.21 4.52 -14.39
CA ALA A 284 -13.13 4.59 -15.53
C ALA A 284 -12.41 4.32 -16.85
N ALA A 285 -11.23 4.91 -17.06
CA ALA A 285 -10.40 4.73 -18.25
C ALA A 285 -9.93 3.28 -18.49
N ILE A 286 -9.92 2.44 -17.44
CA ILE A 286 -9.55 1.03 -17.52
C ILE A 286 -10.77 0.19 -17.87
N LEU A 287 -11.89 0.44 -17.18
CA LEU A 287 -13.09 -0.38 -17.30
C LEU A 287 -13.76 -0.26 -18.66
N THR A 288 -13.57 0.87 -19.37
CA THR A 288 -14.09 1.10 -20.73
C THR A 288 -13.32 0.37 -21.83
N LYS A 289 -12.11 -0.13 -21.54
CA LYS A 289 -11.28 -0.84 -22.52
C LYS A 289 -11.52 -2.34 -22.43
N ASP A 290 -11.67 -3.02 -23.57
CA ASP A 290 -11.82 -4.47 -23.58
C ASP A 290 -10.52 -5.22 -23.33
N GLN A 291 -9.40 -4.64 -23.76
CA GLN A 291 -8.08 -5.24 -23.66
C GLN A 291 -7.59 -5.37 -22.22
N THR A 292 -6.98 -6.52 -21.92
CA THR A 292 -6.18 -6.72 -20.71
C THR A 292 -4.78 -6.14 -20.91
N PHE A 293 -4.08 -5.83 -19.82
CA PHE A 293 -2.70 -5.35 -19.88
C PHE A 293 -1.80 -6.11 -18.90
N CYS A 294 -0.54 -6.28 -19.29
CA CYS A 294 0.44 -7.05 -18.55
C CYS A 294 1.04 -6.20 -17.42
N VAL A 295 1.07 -6.76 -16.21
CA VAL A 295 1.72 -6.16 -15.03
C VAL A 295 2.96 -6.96 -14.61
N GLY A 296 3.50 -7.79 -15.51
CA GLY A 296 4.60 -8.71 -15.22
C GLY A 296 4.16 -9.97 -14.46
N ARG A 297 5.12 -10.61 -13.80
CA ARG A 297 4.93 -11.78 -12.91
C ARG A 297 4.82 -11.29 -11.48
N VAL A 298 3.61 -11.28 -10.94
CA VAL A 298 3.32 -10.66 -9.63
C VAL A 298 3.39 -11.70 -8.52
N LYS A 299 4.25 -11.46 -7.52
CA LYS A 299 4.34 -12.28 -6.31
C LYS A 299 3.27 -11.92 -5.28
N ASN A 300 3.06 -10.63 -5.02
CA ASN A 300 2.05 -10.15 -4.07
C ASN A 300 1.15 -9.09 -4.71
N MET A 301 -0.18 -9.26 -4.64
CA MET A 301 -1.15 -8.35 -5.25
C MET A 301 -2.20 -7.90 -4.23
N TRP A 302 -2.26 -6.60 -3.95
CA TRP A 302 -3.23 -5.98 -3.04
C TRP A 302 -4.09 -4.96 -3.78
N LEU A 303 -5.42 -5.17 -3.80
CA LEU A 303 -6.37 -4.28 -4.45
C LEU A 303 -7.43 -3.78 -3.45
N TRP A 304 -7.63 -2.46 -3.40
CA TRP A 304 -8.64 -1.84 -2.54
C TRP A 304 -9.68 -1.04 -3.32
N SER A 305 -10.90 -1.06 -2.80
CA SER A 305 -12.03 -0.27 -3.30
C SER A 305 -12.29 -0.52 -4.79
N TYR A 306 -12.47 0.52 -5.62
CA TYR A 306 -12.74 0.36 -7.06
C TYR A 306 -11.60 -0.33 -7.83
N ALA A 307 -10.38 -0.39 -7.28
CA ALA A 307 -9.28 -1.13 -7.89
C ALA A 307 -9.52 -2.65 -7.87
N VAL A 308 -10.38 -3.15 -6.97
CA VAL A 308 -10.82 -4.56 -7.04
C VAL A 308 -11.51 -4.81 -8.38
N GLY A 309 -12.37 -3.89 -8.84
CA GLY A 309 -13.15 -4.01 -10.08
C GLY A 309 -12.32 -4.16 -11.37
N ILE A 310 -11.06 -3.75 -11.37
CA ILE A 310 -10.16 -3.88 -12.53
C ILE A 310 -9.39 -5.20 -12.55
N LEU A 311 -9.51 -6.07 -11.54
CA LEU A 311 -8.79 -7.34 -11.48
C LEU A 311 -8.90 -8.19 -12.77
N PRO A 312 -10.07 -8.33 -13.45
CA PRO A 312 -10.16 -9.07 -14.72
C PRO A 312 -9.40 -8.42 -15.89
N LYS A 313 -8.97 -7.16 -15.74
CA LYS A 313 -8.18 -6.42 -16.75
C LYS A 313 -6.67 -6.60 -16.54
N LEU A 314 -6.25 -7.09 -15.37
CA LEU A 314 -4.86 -7.38 -15.06
C LEU A 314 -4.49 -8.75 -15.65
N ARG A 315 -3.64 -8.75 -16.68
CA ARG A 315 -3.05 -9.98 -17.21
C ARG A 315 -1.80 -10.31 -16.39
N VAL A 316 -1.93 -11.26 -15.49
CA VAL A 316 -0.81 -11.90 -14.81
C VAL A 316 -0.28 -13.00 -15.75
N HIS A 317 1.03 -13.05 -15.98
CA HIS A 317 1.65 -14.02 -16.88
C HIS A 317 1.33 -15.47 -16.43
N GLU A 318 1.10 -16.42 -17.36
CA GLU A 318 0.61 -17.79 -17.06
C GLU A 318 1.50 -18.57 -16.08
N GLY A 319 2.81 -18.34 -16.13
CA GLY A 319 3.79 -18.90 -15.20
C GLY A 319 3.89 -18.20 -13.85
N SER A 320 3.03 -17.22 -13.53
CA SER A 320 3.14 -16.48 -12.27
C SER A 320 2.59 -17.28 -11.09
N GLU A 321 3.38 -17.31 -10.02
CA GLU A 321 3.01 -17.88 -8.73
C GLU A 321 2.75 -16.74 -7.74
N VAL A 322 1.48 -16.38 -7.60
CA VAL A 322 1.04 -15.34 -6.67
C VAL A 322 1.05 -15.91 -5.26
N GLU A 323 2.00 -15.46 -4.44
CA GLU A 323 2.08 -15.85 -3.04
C GLU A 323 0.89 -15.32 -2.24
N TRP A 324 0.50 -14.06 -2.49
CA TRP A 324 -0.60 -13.39 -1.76
C TRP A 324 -1.50 -12.57 -2.69
N LEU A 325 -2.78 -12.93 -2.75
CA LEU A 325 -3.85 -12.11 -3.33
C LEU A 325 -4.72 -11.54 -2.21
N LYS A 326 -4.72 -10.21 -2.03
CA LYS A 326 -5.56 -9.52 -1.05
C LYS A 326 -6.52 -8.56 -1.72
N LEU A 327 -7.81 -8.75 -1.53
CA LEU A 327 -8.87 -7.92 -2.10
C LEU A 327 -9.73 -7.35 -0.96
N SER A 328 -9.97 -6.03 -0.99
CA SER A 328 -10.81 -5.36 0.01
C SER A 328 -11.76 -4.38 -0.65
N ALA A 329 -13.06 -4.60 -0.51
CA ALA A 329 -14.09 -3.73 -1.07
C ALA A 329 -15.18 -3.46 -0.04
N SER A 330 -15.25 -2.22 0.45
CA SER A 330 -16.22 -1.81 1.48
C SER A 330 -17.61 -1.46 0.93
N LYS A 331 -17.78 -1.32 -0.38
CA LYS A 331 -19.05 -0.95 -1.02
C LYS A 331 -19.36 -1.87 -2.20
N LYS A 332 -20.65 -2.07 -2.51
CA LYS A 332 -21.11 -2.92 -3.61
C LYS A 332 -20.58 -2.47 -4.96
N GLU A 333 -20.51 -1.16 -5.17
CA GLU A 333 -20.11 -0.53 -6.44
C GLU A 333 -18.65 -0.85 -6.79
N HIS A 334 -17.80 -1.09 -5.78
CA HIS A 334 -16.39 -1.43 -5.96
C HIS A 334 -16.18 -2.73 -6.74
N VAL A 335 -17.11 -3.69 -6.62
CA VAL A 335 -17.04 -5.02 -7.25
C VAL A 335 -18.08 -5.22 -8.35
N ALA A 336 -18.95 -4.24 -8.58
CA ALA A 336 -20.05 -4.33 -9.53
C ALA A 336 -19.58 -4.74 -10.94
N ALA A 337 -18.47 -4.15 -11.41
CA ALA A 337 -17.89 -4.45 -12.73
C ALA A 337 -17.41 -5.91 -12.91
N ILE A 338 -17.17 -6.62 -11.81
CA ILE A 338 -16.79 -8.04 -11.82
C ILE A 338 -18.01 -8.93 -11.72
N LEU A 339 -18.91 -8.63 -10.78
CA LEU A 339 -20.02 -9.51 -10.46
C LEU A 339 -21.06 -9.58 -11.58
N THR A 340 -21.22 -8.51 -12.36
CA THR A 340 -22.14 -8.46 -13.52
C THR A 340 -21.67 -9.26 -14.73
N LYS A 341 -20.39 -9.66 -14.79
CA LYS A 341 -19.86 -10.44 -15.91
C LYS A 341 -20.15 -11.92 -15.73
N ASP A 342 -20.67 -12.60 -16.75
CA ASP A 342 -20.92 -14.05 -16.66
C ASP A 342 -19.64 -14.88 -16.66
N GLN A 343 -18.59 -14.38 -17.31
CA GLN A 343 -17.32 -15.07 -17.46
C GLN A 343 -16.46 -14.99 -16.18
N THR A 344 -15.81 -16.11 -15.88
CA THR A 344 -14.75 -16.17 -14.86
C THR A 344 -13.42 -15.68 -15.45
N PHE A 345 -12.46 -15.32 -14.59
CA PHE A 345 -11.12 -14.91 -14.99
C PHE A 345 -10.05 -15.63 -14.18
N CYS A 346 -8.86 -15.78 -14.76
CA CYS A 346 -7.72 -16.43 -14.13
C CYS A 346 -6.80 -15.39 -13.47
N VAL A 347 -6.30 -15.69 -12.27
CA VAL A 347 -5.32 -14.87 -11.52
C VAL A 347 -3.97 -15.57 -11.36
N GLY A 348 -3.72 -16.62 -12.16
CA GLY A 348 -2.55 -17.48 -12.04
C GLY A 348 -2.67 -18.52 -10.92
N ARG A 349 -1.53 -19.04 -10.45
CA ARG A 349 -1.47 -19.95 -9.30
C ARG A 349 -1.39 -19.13 -8.02
N VAL A 350 -2.41 -19.22 -7.16
CA VAL A 350 -2.48 -18.43 -5.92
C VAL A 350 -2.25 -19.31 -4.70
N LYS A 351 -1.25 -18.98 -3.89
CA LYS A 351 -0.92 -19.70 -2.66
C LYS A 351 -1.81 -19.26 -1.49
N ASN A 352 -1.98 -17.95 -1.29
CA ASN A 352 -2.81 -17.40 -0.21
C ASN A 352 -3.78 -16.34 -0.74
N MET A 353 -5.04 -16.39 -0.29
CA MET A 353 -6.10 -15.48 -0.72
C MET A 353 -6.87 -14.89 0.46
N TRP A 354 -6.87 -13.56 0.61
CA TRP A 354 -7.63 -12.83 1.63
C TRP A 354 -8.65 -11.90 0.99
N LEU A 355 -9.94 -12.13 1.25
CA LEU A 355 -11.03 -11.33 0.70
C LEU A 355 -11.84 -10.70 1.84
N TRP A 356 -11.97 -9.37 1.80
CA TRP A 356 -12.67 -8.57 2.81
C TRP A 356 -13.93 -7.88 2.26
N SER A 357 -15.01 -7.94 3.04
CA SER A 357 -16.30 -7.32 2.74
C SER A 357 -16.84 -7.76 1.36
N TYR A 358 -17.28 -6.85 0.48
CA TYR A 358 -17.81 -7.18 -0.84
C TYR A 358 -16.82 -7.94 -1.74
N ALA A 359 -15.52 -7.88 -1.47
CA ALA A 359 -14.53 -8.65 -2.23
C ALA A 359 -14.70 -10.17 -2.04
N ALA A 360 -15.35 -10.62 -0.96
CA ALA A 360 -15.68 -12.04 -0.80
C ALA A 360 -16.55 -12.57 -1.95
N GLY A 361 -17.51 -11.78 -2.46
CA GLY A 361 -18.35 -12.18 -3.58
C GLY A 361 -17.59 -12.41 -4.89
N VAL A 362 -16.43 -11.75 -5.07
CA VAL A 362 -15.57 -11.88 -6.25
C VAL A 362 -15.03 -13.30 -6.41
N ILE A 363 -14.96 -14.08 -5.33
CA ILE A 363 -14.49 -15.47 -5.36
C ILE A 363 -15.25 -16.34 -6.37
N THR A 364 -16.52 -16.05 -6.62
CA THR A 364 -17.37 -16.75 -7.60
C THR A 364 -16.94 -16.54 -9.05
N LYS A 365 -16.10 -15.55 -9.31
CA LYS A 365 -15.61 -15.17 -10.63
C LYS A 365 -14.13 -15.53 -10.83
N ILE A 366 -13.42 -15.92 -9.77
CA ILE A 366 -12.02 -16.32 -9.86
C ILE A 366 -11.94 -17.79 -10.26
N LYS A 367 -11.30 -18.06 -11.40
CA LYS A 367 -10.88 -19.41 -11.79
C LYS A 367 -9.44 -19.61 -11.35
N ILE A 368 -9.21 -20.58 -10.47
CA ILE A 368 -7.87 -21.03 -10.13
C ILE A 368 -7.53 -22.23 -11.02
N HIS A 369 -6.28 -22.30 -11.48
CA HIS A 369 -5.78 -23.41 -12.28
C HIS A 369 -5.99 -24.76 -11.54
N GLU A 370 -6.38 -25.82 -12.25
CA GLU A 370 -6.77 -27.12 -11.66
C GLU A 370 -5.66 -27.75 -10.81
N ASN A 371 -4.41 -27.57 -11.24
CA ASN A 371 -3.21 -28.03 -10.53
C ASN A 371 -2.73 -27.08 -9.41
N CYS A 372 -3.52 -26.07 -9.06
CA CYS A 372 -3.15 -25.15 -7.98
C CYS A 372 -3.61 -25.69 -6.64
N GLU A 373 -2.70 -25.69 -5.67
CA GLU A 373 -3.01 -25.94 -4.28
C GLU A 373 -2.99 -24.60 -3.52
N VAL A 374 -4.16 -24.16 -3.05
CA VAL A 374 -4.28 -22.95 -2.23
C VAL A 374 -3.94 -23.35 -0.80
N GLU A 375 -2.87 -22.79 -0.24
CA GLU A 375 -2.51 -23.06 1.15
C GLU A 375 -3.53 -22.44 2.12
N LYS A 376 -3.97 -21.20 1.85
CA LYS A 376 -4.89 -20.51 2.74
C LYS A 376 -5.89 -19.62 2.02
N LEU A 377 -7.16 -19.90 2.25
CA LEU A 377 -8.29 -19.03 1.92
C LEU A 377 -8.82 -18.37 3.20
N SER A 378 -8.91 -17.04 3.23
CA SER A 378 -9.49 -16.29 4.34
C SER A 378 -10.55 -15.31 3.86
N LEU A 379 -11.77 -15.46 4.36
CA LEU A 379 -12.91 -14.57 4.08
C LEU A 379 -13.35 -13.88 5.37
N TYR A 380 -13.50 -12.56 5.32
CA TYR A 380 -14.02 -11.76 6.42
C TYR A 380 -15.11 -10.81 5.89
N THR A 381 -16.34 -10.96 6.40
CA THR A 381 -17.45 -10.12 5.95
C THR A 381 -18.36 -9.74 7.11
N ASN A 382 -18.46 -8.45 7.40
CA ASN A 382 -19.26 -7.88 8.50
C ASN A 382 -20.76 -7.73 8.19
N GLU A 383 -21.19 -7.97 6.95
CA GLU A 383 -22.59 -7.78 6.50
C GLU A 383 -23.02 -8.95 5.60
N GLU A 384 -24.31 -9.27 5.62
CA GLU A 384 -24.89 -10.37 4.86
C GLU A 384 -24.75 -10.19 3.35
N GLU A 385 -24.97 -8.97 2.88
CA GLU A 385 -24.92 -8.61 1.46
C GLU A 385 -23.56 -8.85 0.81
N HIS A 386 -22.48 -8.84 1.60
CA HIS A 386 -21.11 -9.12 1.13
C HIS A 386 -20.95 -10.54 0.55
N VAL A 387 -21.72 -11.50 1.06
CA VAL A 387 -21.67 -12.90 0.61
C VAL A 387 -22.86 -13.29 -0.27
N ALA A 388 -23.86 -12.41 -0.42
CA ALA A 388 -25.03 -12.68 -1.25
C ALA A 388 -24.69 -13.18 -2.67
N PRO A 389 -23.68 -12.62 -3.38
CA PRO A 389 -23.29 -13.11 -4.71
C PRO A 389 -22.90 -14.60 -4.74
N ILE A 390 -22.35 -15.14 -3.64
CA ILE A 390 -21.92 -16.54 -3.52
C ILE A 390 -23.11 -17.51 -3.56
N PHE A 391 -24.27 -17.06 -3.08
CA PHE A 391 -25.47 -17.88 -3.00
C PHE A 391 -26.40 -17.73 -4.21
N THR A 392 -26.06 -16.90 -5.18
CA THR A 392 -26.85 -16.73 -6.42
C THR A 392 -26.79 -17.94 -7.34
N LYS A 393 -25.77 -18.79 -7.21
CA LYS A 393 -25.61 -20.03 -7.97
C LYS A 393 -25.76 -21.24 -7.05
N ASP A 394 -26.45 -22.27 -7.51
CA ASP A 394 -26.62 -23.51 -6.75
C ASP A 394 -25.30 -24.29 -6.64
N GLN A 395 -24.48 -24.23 -7.68
CA GLN A 395 -23.19 -24.91 -7.73
C GLN A 395 -22.17 -24.28 -6.74
N PRO A 396 -21.40 -25.10 -6.02
CA PRO A 396 -20.26 -24.62 -5.23
C PRO A 396 -19.22 -23.97 -6.14
N PHE A 397 -18.49 -22.98 -5.64
CA PHE A 397 -17.38 -22.41 -6.40
C PHE A 397 -16.16 -23.34 -6.31
N CYS A 398 -15.42 -23.46 -7.41
CA CYS A 398 -14.21 -24.29 -7.48
C CYS A 398 -12.97 -23.43 -7.26
N ILE A 399 -12.29 -23.60 -6.12
CA ILE A 399 -10.99 -22.95 -5.80
C ILE A 399 -9.82 -23.94 -5.93
N GLY A 400 -10.09 -25.15 -6.44
CA GLY A 400 -9.12 -26.24 -6.45
C GLY A 400 -8.98 -26.85 -5.05
N ARG A 401 -7.81 -27.44 -4.77
CA ARG A 401 -7.51 -28.03 -3.47
C ARG A 401 -7.08 -26.93 -2.50
N VAL A 402 -7.75 -26.82 -1.35
CA VAL A 402 -7.45 -25.83 -0.32
C VAL A 402 -6.99 -26.52 0.96
N LYS A 403 -5.78 -26.20 1.45
CA LYS A 403 -5.27 -26.75 2.73
C LYS A 403 -5.95 -26.10 3.93
N GLY A 404 -6.04 -24.77 3.95
CA GLY A 404 -6.59 -24.00 5.07
C GLY A 404 -7.73 -23.08 4.66
N ILE A 405 -8.86 -23.15 5.36
CA ILE A 405 -10.02 -22.26 5.18
C ILE A 405 -10.31 -21.54 6.49
N ARG A 406 -10.35 -20.20 6.44
CA ARG A 406 -10.71 -19.35 7.57
C ARG A 406 -11.88 -18.43 7.21
N LEU A 407 -13.02 -18.61 7.86
CA LEU A 407 -14.22 -17.82 7.62
C LEU A 407 -14.61 -17.06 8.88
N ARG A 408 -14.83 -15.75 8.76
CA ARG A 408 -15.18 -14.88 9.87
C ARG A 408 -16.46 -14.10 9.62
N GLU A 409 -17.26 -13.96 10.67
CA GLU A 409 -18.55 -13.27 10.67
C GLU A 409 -19.52 -13.87 9.63
N TYR A 410 -20.19 -13.07 8.79
CA TYR A 410 -21.12 -13.59 7.76
C TYR A 410 -20.46 -14.55 6.76
N ALA A 411 -19.13 -14.54 6.65
CA ALA A 411 -18.40 -15.43 5.77
C ALA A 411 -18.52 -16.90 6.21
N VAL A 412 -18.85 -17.17 7.48
CA VAL A 412 -19.10 -18.53 7.97
C VAL A 412 -20.16 -19.24 7.12
N ARG A 413 -21.16 -18.51 6.61
CA ARG A 413 -22.21 -19.07 5.73
C ARG A 413 -21.65 -19.72 4.47
N VAL A 414 -20.52 -19.21 3.98
CA VAL A 414 -19.85 -19.67 2.76
C VAL A 414 -19.36 -21.11 2.90
N VAL A 415 -19.20 -21.64 4.12
CA VAL A 415 -18.78 -23.04 4.35
C VAL A 415 -19.63 -24.03 3.55
N THR A 416 -20.93 -23.75 3.40
CA THR A 416 -21.90 -24.56 2.65
C THR A 416 -21.66 -24.60 1.13
N LYS A 417 -20.81 -23.71 0.60
CA LYS A 417 -20.51 -23.53 -0.82
C LYS A 417 -19.04 -23.80 -1.18
N THR A 418 -18.20 -24.15 -0.21
CA THR A 418 -16.75 -24.33 -0.41
C THR A 418 -16.37 -25.58 -1.23
N GLY A 419 -17.30 -26.48 -1.52
CA GLY A 419 -17.05 -27.62 -2.42
C GLY A 419 -15.96 -28.58 -1.95
N VAL A 420 -15.76 -28.73 -0.64
CA VAL A 420 -14.82 -29.71 -0.08
C VAL A 420 -15.31 -31.12 -0.44
N ASN A 421 -14.78 -31.67 -1.54
CA ASN A 421 -15.15 -32.97 -2.06
C ASN A 421 -14.62 -34.11 -1.16
N GLU A 422 -15.21 -35.31 -1.24
CA GLU A 422 -14.87 -36.49 -0.40
C GLU A 422 -13.38 -36.86 -0.44
N ASN A 423 -12.71 -36.55 -1.56
CA ASN A 423 -11.29 -36.85 -1.80
C ASN A 423 -10.33 -35.70 -1.43
N ASN A 424 -10.83 -34.51 -1.10
CA ASN A 424 -10.01 -33.35 -0.79
C ASN A 424 -9.97 -33.12 0.73
N GLY A 425 -8.93 -33.63 1.39
CA GLY A 425 -8.68 -33.35 2.81
C GLY A 425 -8.31 -31.88 3.04
N VAL A 426 -8.97 -31.26 4.02
CA VAL A 426 -8.66 -29.92 4.52
C VAL A 426 -7.75 -30.07 5.75
N GLU A 427 -6.65 -29.33 5.78
CA GLU A 427 -5.75 -29.34 6.93
C GLU A 427 -6.27 -28.47 8.08
N GLU A 428 -6.80 -27.29 7.77
CA GLU A 428 -7.35 -26.36 8.78
C GLU A 428 -8.70 -25.80 8.32
N LEU A 429 -9.76 -26.00 9.11
CA LEU A 429 -11.04 -25.30 8.97
C LEU A 429 -11.29 -24.48 10.25
N SER A 430 -11.22 -23.16 10.14
CA SER A 430 -11.39 -22.23 11.27
C SER A 430 -12.56 -21.27 11.01
N LEU A 431 -13.60 -21.35 11.85
CA LEU A 431 -14.83 -20.57 11.72
C LEU A 431 -15.07 -19.74 12.98
N SER A 432 -15.37 -18.45 12.82
CA SER A 432 -15.58 -17.53 13.94
C SER A 432 -16.73 -16.57 13.64
N ALA A 433 -17.70 -16.47 14.54
CA ALA A 433 -18.84 -15.57 14.36
C ALA A 433 -19.18 -14.88 15.68
N SER A 434 -19.09 -13.55 15.73
CA SER A 434 -19.35 -12.76 16.95
C SER A 434 -20.84 -12.64 17.30
N LYS A 435 -21.75 -12.94 16.38
CA LYS A 435 -23.21 -12.86 16.57
C LYS A 435 -23.94 -14.06 15.98
N GLU A 436 -25.12 -14.40 16.51
CA GLU A 436 -25.96 -15.49 15.98
C GLU A 436 -26.42 -15.25 14.54
N GLU A 437 -26.73 -14.00 14.19
CA GLU A 437 -27.17 -13.59 12.85
C GLU A 437 -26.18 -14.02 11.76
N HIS A 438 -24.88 -14.06 12.08
CA HIS A 438 -23.84 -14.47 11.14
C HIS A 438 -23.99 -15.93 10.69
N VAL A 439 -24.63 -16.79 11.49
CA VAL A 439 -24.77 -18.24 11.22
C VAL A 439 -26.23 -18.71 11.06
N ALA A 440 -27.22 -17.85 11.33
CA ALA A 440 -28.64 -18.24 11.38
C ALA A 440 -29.14 -18.96 10.12
N ILE A 441 -28.84 -18.44 8.93
CA ILE A 441 -29.28 -19.04 7.65
C ILE A 441 -28.67 -20.42 7.41
N THR A 442 -27.44 -20.63 7.86
CA THR A 442 -26.75 -21.92 7.72
C THR A 442 -27.50 -23.03 8.47
N LEU A 443 -28.21 -22.69 9.55
CA LEU A 443 -28.97 -23.64 10.37
C LEU A 443 -30.40 -23.83 9.87
N ALA A 444 -31.01 -22.79 9.30
CA ALA A 444 -32.41 -22.82 8.86
C ALA A 444 -32.68 -23.81 7.71
N LYS A 445 -31.64 -24.24 6.99
CA LYS A 445 -31.80 -25.12 5.82
C LYS A 445 -31.92 -26.61 6.18
N ASP A 446 -31.74 -27.03 7.44
CA ASP A 446 -31.60 -28.45 7.84
C ASP A 446 -30.66 -29.27 6.93
N GLN A 447 -29.75 -28.58 6.23
CA GLN A 447 -28.81 -29.16 5.30
C GLN A 447 -27.55 -29.52 6.04
N SER A 448 -27.19 -30.80 5.95
CA SER A 448 -25.88 -31.23 6.43
C SER A 448 -24.77 -30.62 5.60
N ILE A 449 -23.75 -30.09 6.28
CA ILE A 449 -22.56 -29.50 5.71
C ILE A 449 -21.49 -30.57 5.71
N TYR A 450 -21.22 -31.13 4.54
CA TYR A 450 -20.13 -32.07 4.39
C TYR A 450 -18.80 -31.33 4.35
N VAL A 451 -17.90 -31.65 5.28
CA VAL A 451 -16.57 -31.02 5.39
C VAL A 451 -15.42 -31.98 5.08
N GLY A 452 -15.73 -33.20 4.62
CA GLY A 452 -14.75 -34.20 4.23
C GLY A 452 -13.85 -34.65 5.38
N ARG A 453 -12.57 -34.85 5.08
CA ARG A 453 -11.51 -35.13 6.08
C ARG A 453 -10.90 -33.80 6.52
N VAL A 454 -10.85 -33.57 7.83
CA VAL A 454 -10.33 -32.35 8.43
C VAL A 454 -9.28 -32.72 9.46
N LYS A 455 -8.04 -32.22 9.33
CA LYS A 455 -7.00 -32.44 10.36
C LYS A 455 -7.25 -31.55 11.58
N LYS A 456 -7.53 -30.26 11.37
CA LYS A 456 -7.76 -29.26 12.43
C LYS A 456 -9.09 -28.55 12.22
N LEU A 457 -10.01 -28.69 13.17
CA LEU A 457 -11.30 -28.01 13.16
C LEU A 457 -11.39 -27.06 14.37
N GLU A 458 -11.54 -25.77 14.09
CA GLU A 458 -11.69 -24.73 15.10
C GLU A 458 -13.00 -23.96 14.90
N LEU A 459 -13.84 -23.94 15.93
CA LEU A 459 -15.08 -23.17 15.96
C LEU A 459 -15.07 -22.21 17.15
N ARG A 460 -15.25 -20.92 16.89
CA ARG A 460 -15.24 -19.86 17.90
C ARG A 460 -16.57 -19.09 17.96
N TYR A 461 -16.99 -18.72 19.16
CA TYR A 461 -18.17 -17.91 19.46
C TYR A 461 -19.44 -18.54 18.88
N TYR A 462 -20.32 -17.79 18.19
CA TYR A 462 -21.53 -18.32 17.58
C TYR A 462 -21.28 -19.33 16.45
N ALA A 463 -20.06 -19.46 15.93
CA ALA A 463 -19.73 -20.50 14.95
C ALA A 463 -19.76 -21.92 15.56
N VAL A 464 -19.78 -22.06 16.89
CA VAL A 464 -20.00 -23.38 17.51
C VAL A 464 -21.39 -23.94 17.19
N ILE A 465 -22.37 -23.08 16.91
CA ILE A 465 -23.76 -23.49 16.70
C ILE A 465 -23.95 -24.32 15.43
N ILE A 466 -23.07 -24.15 14.42
CA ILE A 466 -23.14 -24.92 13.17
C ILE A 466 -22.56 -26.33 13.29
N LEU A 467 -21.90 -26.66 14.40
CA LEU A 467 -21.30 -27.98 14.63
C LEU A 467 -22.28 -29.15 14.40
N PRO A 468 -23.54 -29.12 14.87
CA PRO A 468 -24.49 -30.21 14.63
C PRO A 468 -24.85 -30.41 13.16
N ALA A 469 -24.61 -29.42 12.29
CA ALA A 469 -24.84 -29.55 10.86
C ALA A 469 -23.67 -30.24 10.14
N PHE A 470 -22.52 -30.41 10.79
CA PHE A 470 -21.34 -30.97 10.13
C PHE A 470 -21.44 -32.48 9.93
N ARG A 471 -21.07 -32.93 8.73
CA ARG A 471 -20.79 -34.32 8.42
C ARG A 471 -19.30 -34.44 8.10
N ILE A 472 -18.59 -35.04 9.04
CA ILE A 472 -17.17 -35.37 8.92
C ILE A 472 -17.07 -36.78 8.34
N HIS A 473 -16.09 -37.01 7.46
CA HIS A 473 -15.85 -38.33 6.89
C HIS A 473 -15.61 -39.38 7.99
N LYS A 474 -16.24 -40.56 7.90
CA LYS A 474 -16.18 -41.63 8.93
C LYS A 474 -14.75 -42.06 9.32
N ASP A 475 -13.86 -42.10 8.33
CA ASP A 475 -12.45 -42.49 8.51
C ASP A 475 -11.54 -41.31 8.90
N ASN A 476 -12.11 -40.16 9.27
CA ASN A 476 -11.33 -39.00 9.69
C ASN A 476 -10.78 -39.20 11.10
N THR A 477 -9.49 -38.93 11.28
CA THR A 477 -8.85 -38.80 12.59
C THR A 477 -8.35 -37.37 12.73
N MET A 478 -9.07 -36.53 13.47
CA MET A 478 -8.68 -35.13 13.71
C MET A 478 -7.44 -35.08 14.59
N GLU A 479 -6.46 -34.27 14.19
CA GLU A 479 -5.31 -33.92 15.02
C GLU A 479 -5.69 -32.90 16.09
N GLU A 480 -6.58 -31.96 15.75
CA GLU A 480 -6.99 -30.87 16.63
C GLU A 480 -8.48 -30.55 16.45
N PHE A 481 -9.22 -30.50 17.57
CA PHE A 481 -10.61 -30.07 17.62
C PHE A 481 -10.77 -29.05 18.74
N VAL A 482 -11.06 -27.81 18.36
CA VAL A 482 -11.14 -26.67 19.26
C VAL A 482 -12.54 -26.06 19.22
N LEU A 483 -13.20 -26.06 20.38
CA LEU A 483 -14.53 -25.48 20.55
C LEU A 483 -14.47 -24.36 21.60
N VAL A 484 -14.53 -23.10 21.15
CA VAL A 484 -14.45 -21.92 22.01
C VAL A 484 -15.79 -21.18 21.97
N GLY A 485 -16.73 -21.58 22.84
CA GLY A 485 -17.98 -20.85 23.10
C GLY A 485 -18.09 -20.51 24.59
N ARG A 486 -18.95 -19.55 24.97
CA ARG A 486 -19.30 -19.27 26.37
C ARG A 486 -20.75 -18.84 26.44
N GLY A 487 -21.43 -19.15 27.55
CA GLY A 487 -22.80 -18.72 27.81
C GLY A 487 -23.76 -19.08 26.65
N GLU A 488 -24.40 -18.05 26.09
CA GLU A 488 -25.34 -18.16 24.99
C GLU A 488 -24.77 -18.85 23.75
N HIS A 489 -23.48 -18.76 23.45
CA HIS A 489 -22.92 -19.41 22.24
C HIS A 489 -23.19 -20.93 22.21
N LEU A 490 -23.33 -21.58 23.37
CA LEU A 490 -23.44 -23.02 23.49
C LEU A 490 -24.88 -23.53 23.63
N TYR A 491 -25.90 -22.67 23.74
CA TYR A 491 -27.26 -23.10 24.12
C TYR A 491 -27.82 -24.17 23.17
N LYS A 492 -27.62 -24.01 21.83
CA LYS A 492 -28.05 -24.97 20.81
C LYS A 492 -27.33 -26.32 20.88
N ILE A 493 -26.08 -26.35 21.33
CA ILE A 493 -25.37 -27.63 21.55
C ILE A 493 -25.87 -28.27 22.85
N LEU A 494 -26.00 -27.50 23.93
CA LEU A 494 -26.38 -28.03 25.24
C LEU A 494 -27.81 -28.56 25.29
N TRP A 495 -28.71 -28.04 24.45
CA TRP A 495 -30.08 -28.55 24.32
C TRP A 495 -30.19 -29.85 23.52
N ARG A 496 -29.12 -30.28 22.85
CA ARG A 496 -29.12 -31.55 22.12
C ARG A 496 -29.09 -32.73 23.09
N ARG A 497 -29.53 -33.90 22.59
CA ARG A 497 -29.37 -35.17 23.31
C ARG A 497 -27.87 -35.48 23.46
N ASP A 498 -27.53 -36.20 24.52
CA ASP A 498 -26.17 -36.66 24.74
C ASP A 498 -25.73 -37.55 23.57
N ASN A 499 -24.44 -37.46 23.20
CA ASN A 499 -23.84 -38.19 22.07
C ASN A 499 -24.54 -38.01 20.71
N SER A 500 -25.24 -36.89 20.50
CA SER A 500 -26.00 -36.65 19.26
C SER A 500 -25.20 -35.99 18.14
N ILE A 501 -24.01 -35.46 18.43
CA ILE A 501 -23.14 -34.79 17.45
C ILE A 501 -21.94 -35.70 17.15
N GLU A 502 -21.91 -36.27 15.95
CA GLU A 502 -20.86 -37.21 15.53
C GLU A 502 -19.59 -36.46 15.09
N LEU A 503 -18.45 -36.73 15.74
CA LEU A 503 -17.15 -36.17 15.38
C LEU A 503 -16.13 -37.21 14.92
N GLY A 504 -16.34 -38.49 15.26
CA GLY A 504 -15.40 -39.57 14.95
C GLY A 504 -14.16 -39.57 15.84
N ARG A 505 -12.99 -39.86 15.27
CA ARG A 505 -11.74 -40.03 16.02
C ARG A 505 -10.98 -38.72 16.17
N ILE A 506 -10.45 -38.43 17.35
CA ILE A 506 -9.72 -37.19 17.66
C ILE A 506 -8.48 -37.51 18.51
N ARG A 507 -7.32 -36.93 18.19
CA ARG A 507 -6.13 -37.07 19.04
C ARG A 507 -6.34 -36.41 20.39
N LYS A 508 -6.03 -37.13 21.47
CA LYS A 508 -6.18 -36.66 22.86
C LYS A 508 -5.46 -35.33 23.12
N SER A 509 -4.29 -35.13 22.51
CA SER A 509 -3.48 -33.90 22.65
C SER A 509 -4.13 -32.66 22.01
N GLY A 510 -5.01 -32.83 21.03
CA GLY A 510 -5.66 -31.74 20.29
C GLY A 510 -7.12 -31.51 20.64
N PHE A 511 -7.69 -32.24 21.61
CA PHE A 511 -9.09 -32.11 22.00
C PHE A 511 -9.28 -31.00 23.04
N ARG A 512 -9.71 -29.80 22.59
CA ARG A 512 -9.89 -28.60 23.42
C ARG A 512 -11.37 -28.19 23.45
N VAL A 513 -12.12 -28.83 24.35
CA VAL A 513 -13.57 -28.69 24.49
C VAL A 513 -13.96 -28.53 25.96
N GLN A 514 -14.93 -27.64 26.23
CA GLN A 514 -15.49 -27.40 27.57
C GLN A 514 -16.25 -28.62 28.08
N LYS A 515 -16.15 -28.91 29.39
CA LYS A 515 -16.65 -30.14 30.01
C LYS A 515 -18.15 -30.36 29.78
N GLU A 516 -18.92 -29.28 29.83
CA GLU A 516 -20.38 -29.26 29.68
C GLU A 516 -20.82 -29.68 28.27
N THR A 517 -19.99 -29.40 27.27
CA THR A 517 -20.26 -29.75 25.86
C THR A 517 -19.82 -31.16 25.50
N ARG A 518 -18.85 -31.75 26.22
CA ARG A 518 -18.31 -33.09 25.91
C ARG A 518 -19.39 -34.17 25.86
N GLN A 519 -20.31 -34.16 26.83
CA GLN A 519 -21.43 -35.12 26.89
C GLN A 519 -22.36 -35.09 25.67
N LYS A 520 -22.34 -34.00 24.88
CA LYS A 520 -23.17 -33.84 23.68
C LYS A 520 -22.51 -34.39 22.42
N LEU A 521 -21.20 -34.64 22.47
CA LEU A 521 -20.38 -35.06 21.35
C LEU A 521 -20.16 -36.58 21.41
N ARG A 522 -20.29 -37.24 20.27
CA ARG A 522 -19.87 -38.64 20.08
C ARG A 522 -18.52 -38.65 19.38
N TYR A 523 -17.49 -39.03 20.11
CA TYR A 523 -16.10 -39.07 19.66
C TYR A 523 -15.34 -40.22 20.30
N THR A 524 -14.22 -40.60 19.67
CA THR A 524 -13.24 -41.53 20.21
C THR A 524 -11.90 -40.81 20.33
N LEU A 525 -11.36 -40.72 21.55
CA LEU A 525 -10.01 -40.18 21.74
C LEU A 525 -8.97 -41.23 21.37
N VAL A 526 -7.95 -40.81 20.65
CA VAL A 526 -6.81 -41.67 20.27
C VAL A 526 -5.48 -41.06 20.68
N ASP A 527 -4.47 -41.89 20.90
CA ASP A 527 -3.09 -41.48 21.21
C ASP A 527 -2.29 -41.07 19.95
N GLY A 528 -0.96 -40.98 20.08
CA GLY A 528 -0.03 -40.69 18.98
C GLY A 528 -0.02 -41.76 17.89
N GLU A 529 -0.24 -43.02 18.27
CA GLU A 529 -0.22 -44.20 17.41
C GLU A 529 -1.60 -44.52 16.81
N GLY A 530 -2.65 -43.89 17.32
CA GLY A 530 -4.03 -44.07 16.88
C GLY A 530 -4.82 -45.08 17.73
N ASN A 531 -4.26 -45.57 18.83
CA ASN A 531 -4.95 -46.47 19.75
C ASN A 531 -5.98 -45.69 20.57
N GLU A 532 -7.11 -46.30 20.86
CA GLU A 532 -8.16 -45.67 21.67
C GLU A 532 -7.68 -45.43 23.10
N VAL A 533 -7.94 -44.23 23.62
CA VAL A 533 -7.60 -43.85 24.99
C VAL A 533 -8.90 -43.60 25.76
N LEU A 534 -9.08 -44.33 26.85
CA LEU A 534 -10.20 -44.10 27.75
C LEU A 534 -10.08 -42.70 28.36
N GLU A 535 -11.14 -41.91 28.25
CA GLU A 535 -11.27 -40.68 29.01
C GLU A 535 -11.50 -41.09 30.48
N GLU A 536 -10.64 -40.64 31.39
CA GLU A 536 -10.89 -40.83 32.82
C GLU A 536 -12.21 -40.14 33.15
N ASN A 537 -13.26 -40.94 33.32
CA ASN A 537 -14.60 -40.48 33.66
C ASN A 537 -14.60 -39.95 35.10
N ILE A 538 -14.15 -38.71 35.30
CA ILE A 538 -14.34 -37.95 36.55
C ILE A 538 -15.84 -37.87 36.91
N PHE A 539 -16.73 -38.10 35.94
CA PHE A 539 -18.18 -38.09 36.11
C PHE A 539 -18.71 -39.25 36.99
N PHE A 540 -18.11 -40.44 36.94
CA PHE A 540 -18.55 -41.54 37.80
C PHE A 540 -18.26 -41.28 39.28
N ARG A 541 -17.19 -40.53 39.60
CA ARG A 541 -16.91 -40.11 40.98
C ARG A 541 -17.96 -39.17 41.54
N ASN A 542 -18.48 -38.22 40.75
CA ASN A 542 -19.49 -37.28 41.24
C ASN A 542 -20.88 -37.88 41.36
N LYS A 543 -21.32 -38.75 40.42
CA LYS A 543 -22.60 -39.45 40.59
C LYS A 543 -22.57 -40.46 41.74
N ALA A 544 -21.46 -41.19 41.91
CA ALA A 544 -21.28 -42.09 43.03
C ALA A 544 -21.22 -41.31 44.37
N ALA A 545 -20.50 -40.18 44.42
CA ALA A 545 -20.45 -39.33 45.61
C ALA A 545 -21.81 -38.70 45.94
N VAL A 546 -22.57 -38.22 44.94
CA VAL A 546 -23.92 -37.67 45.16
C VAL A 546 -24.90 -38.77 45.58
N MET A 547 -24.83 -39.96 44.98
CA MET A 547 -25.61 -41.13 45.43
C MET A 547 -25.21 -41.55 46.85
N LEU A 548 -23.92 -41.51 47.20
CA LEU A 548 -23.43 -41.81 48.54
C LEU A 548 -23.93 -40.79 49.57
N VAL A 549 -23.93 -39.50 49.22
CA VAL A 549 -24.47 -38.43 50.07
C VAL A 549 -25.98 -38.58 50.24
N LEU A 550 -26.74 -38.85 49.16
CA LEU A 550 -28.17 -39.11 49.26
C LEU A 550 -28.46 -40.36 50.11
N PHE A 551 -27.69 -41.42 49.93
CA PHE A 551 -27.81 -42.66 50.71
C PHE A 551 -27.52 -42.41 52.20
N LEU A 552 -26.46 -41.65 52.51
CA LEU A 552 -26.15 -41.25 53.89
C LEU A 552 -27.24 -40.38 54.50
N VAL A 553 -27.81 -39.42 53.76
CA VAL A 553 -28.94 -38.59 54.23
C VAL A 553 -30.17 -39.44 54.52
N ILE A 554 -30.49 -40.42 53.66
CA ILE A 554 -31.60 -41.35 53.88
C ILE A 554 -31.35 -42.22 55.13
N CYS A 555 -30.16 -42.78 55.29
CA CYS A 555 -29.78 -43.58 56.45
C CYS A 555 -29.80 -42.77 57.77
N PHE A 556 -29.30 -41.53 57.78
CA PHE A 556 -29.37 -40.67 58.96
C PHE A 556 -30.80 -40.24 59.31
N SER A 557 -31.66 -40.02 58.31
CA SER A 557 -33.07 -39.68 58.56
C SER A 557 -33.88 -40.83 59.15
N SER A 558 -33.47 -42.08 58.91
CA SER A 558 -34.11 -43.27 59.46
C SER A 558 -33.58 -43.64 60.85
N TYR A 559 -32.34 -43.29 61.18
CA TYR A 559 -31.75 -43.49 62.50
C TYR A 559 -32.27 -42.49 63.56
N LEU A 560 -32.72 -41.30 63.15
CA LEU A 560 -33.28 -40.28 64.05
C LEU A 560 -34.77 -40.49 64.41
N ARG A 561 -35.41 -41.54 63.86
CA ARG A 561 -36.83 -41.88 64.07
C ARG A 561 -37.04 -43.16 64.90
N LEU A 562 -35.97 -43.75 65.43
CA LEU A 562 -35.94 -44.79 66.46
C LEU A 562 -35.39 -44.16 67.74
#